data_AF-A0A543G5I2-F1
#
_entry.id   AF-A0A543G5I2-F1
#
_cell.length_a   1.000
_cell.length_b   1.000
_cell.length_c   1.000
_cell.angle_alpha   90.00
_cell.angle_beta   90.00
_cell.angle_gamma   90.00
#
_symmetry.space_group_name_H-M   'P 1'
#
loop_
_entity.id
_entity.type
_entity.pdbx_description
1 polymer ?
#
loop_
_entity_poly.entity_id
_entity_poly.type
_entity_poly.pdbx_seq_one_letter_code
_entity_poly.pdbx_strand_id
1 'polypeptide(L)'
;MPTQTFNSNTSFVPIAAFTPPSGAGGLGLETEQYFFHPDHLGSSNYITNFVGEVSQHSEYFAFGETFVEEHKNSHNSPYKFNGKELDEESGLYYYGARYYDARISIWASVDPLVVKTMSAYGYCNLNPVNLIDPTGMSSYPIYGKNGEYLGDDGRKGGDLAFTGEKDGKGGFKNLKQFTDNHTQFQRASNKIKNESSGNATESLWIAHTANNAQKDKSINYKKNGNKDVFVQLLDGQYSTTLPKFKSPLSVNDNSQNAKNARAGLINVLQGGSDPTGGAVLWDGLDFLHNSFDSNKFNEYGYVRITTSHLKSLTDFYSYQSNKNKINGNWDVDCVFEEYGKIPYKHTFNSAYWTGNGNEAKSHQGIKSSGTHGGTIFWIKYKR
;
A
#
# COMPACT_ATOMS: atom_id res chain seq x y z
N MET A 1 29.86 36.08 -31.27
CA MET A 1 28.48 35.69 -30.90
C MET A 1 28.06 34.56 -31.82
N PRO A 2 27.83 33.34 -31.31
CA PRO A 2 27.19 32.30 -32.11
C PRO A 2 25.67 32.37 -31.89
N THR A 3 24.98 32.74 -32.96
CA THR A 3 23.52 32.65 -33.11
C THR A 3 23.11 31.18 -33.06
N GLN A 4 22.35 30.77 -32.04
CA GLN A 4 21.70 29.47 -32.04
C GLN A 4 20.34 29.59 -32.73
N THR A 5 20.29 29.14 -33.98
CA THR A 5 19.05 28.86 -34.72
C THR A 5 18.33 27.69 -34.07
N PHE A 6 17.13 27.94 -33.53
CA PHE A 6 16.24 26.90 -33.06
C PHE A 6 15.67 26.11 -34.26
N ASN A 7 15.82 24.79 -34.20
CA ASN A 7 15.28 23.86 -35.18
C ASN A 7 13.76 23.71 -34.98
N SER A 8 12.99 23.99 -36.03
CA SER A 8 11.53 24.21 -36.02
C SER A 8 10.68 22.93 -36.04
N ASN A 9 11.11 21.84 -35.39
CA ASN A 9 10.45 20.53 -35.51
C ASN A 9 9.86 19.97 -34.21
N THR A 10 9.31 20.83 -33.35
CA THR A 10 8.26 20.41 -32.41
C THR A 10 6.92 20.84 -32.97
N SER A 11 6.18 19.89 -33.53
CA SER A 11 4.79 20.09 -33.92
C SER A 11 3.98 20.42 -32.67
N PHE A 12 3.75 21.72 -32.43
CA PHE A 12 2.65 22.16 -31.58
C PHE A 12 1.36 21.63 -32.19
N VAL A 13 0.75 20.66 -31.53
CA VAL A 13 -0.66 20.34 -31.78
C VAL A 13 -1.45 21.46 -31.11
N PRO A 14 -2.13 22.35 -31.86
CA PRO A 14 -3.00 23.33 -31.22
C PRO A 14 -4.13 22.55 -30.53
N ILE A 15 -4.22 22.64 -29.21
CA ILE A 15 -5.49 22.34 -28.52
C ILE A 15 -6.51 23.31 -29.11
N ALA A 16 -7.59 22.73 -29.63
CA ALA A 16 -8.60 23.40 -30.43
C ALA A 16 -8.95 24.80 -29.91
N ALA A 17 -8.90 25.80 -30.79
CA ALA A 17 -9.56 27.07 -30.57
C ALA A 17 -11.06 26.79 -30.42
N PHE A 18 -11.56 26.75 -29.19
CA PHE A 18 -12.99 26.71 -28.94
C PHE A 18 -13.56 28.07 -29.35
N THR A 19 -14.15 28.13 -30.54
CA THR A 19 -14.96 29.29 -30.93
C THR A 19 -16.30 29.12 -30.22
N PRO A 20 -16.67 30.00 -29.26
CA PRO A 20 -17.94 29.85 -28.56
C PRO A 20 -19.10 29.98 -29.56
N PRO A 21 -20.18 29.21 -29.39
CA PRO A 21 -21.35 29.37 -30.24
C PRO A 21 -21.92 30.78 -30.03
N SER A 22 -22.05 31.50 -31.14
CA SER A 22 -22.74 32.77 -31.20
C SER A 22 -24.21 32.56 -30.81
N GLY A 23 -24.57 33.00 -29.59
CA GLY A 23 -25.97 33.09 -29.19
C GLY A 23 -26.40 32.40 -27.88
N ALA A 24 -25.50 32.12 -26.94
CA ALA A 24 -25.91 31.70 -25.59
C ALA A 24 -25.87 32.90 -24.63
N GLY A 25 -26.91 33.74 -24.66
CA GLY A 25 -27.20 34.64 -23.56
C GLY A 25 -27.53 33.83 -22.31
N GLY A 26 -26.83 34.08 -21.20
CA GLY A 26 -27.29 33.70 -19.87
C GLY A 26 -26.65 32.49 -19.18
N LEU A 27 -25.42 32.08 -19.52
CA LEU A 27 -24.60 31.27 -18.62
C LEU A 27 -23.38 32.10 -18.23
N GLY A 28 -23.31 32.51 -16.97
CA GLY A 28 -22.20 33.32 -16.45
C GLY A 28 -20.88 32.59 -16.66
N LEU A 29 -20.14 33.00 -17.69
CA LEU A 29 -18.75 32.61 -17.86
C LEU A 29 -17.98 33.27 -16.71
N GLU A 30 -17.37 32.45 -15.86
CA GLU A 30 -16.45 32.92 -14.81
C GLU A 30 -15.35 33.77 -15.47
N THR A 31 -15.36 35.09 -15.26
CA THR A 31 -14.45 36.02 -15.94
C THR A 31 -13.04 36.04 -15.35
N GLU A 32 -12.84 35.40 -14.20
CA GLU A 32 -11.57 35.38 -13.44
C GLU A 32 -10.94 33.98 -13.40
N GLN A 33 -10.69 33.41 -14.57
CA GLN A 33 -9.99 32.13 -14.69
C GLN A 33 -8.48 32.34 -14.90
N TYR A 34 -7.67 31.64 -14.11
CA TYR A 34 -6.20 31.64 -14.20
C TYR A 34 -5.67 30.24 -14.47
N PHE A 35 -4.67 30.15 -15.33
CA PHE A 35 -3.99 28.92 -15.67
C PHE A 35 -2.52 28.99 -15.23
N PHE A 36 -2.10 28.01 -14.44
CA PHE A 36 -0.74 27.89 -13.93
C PHE A 36 0.12 27.08 -14.91
N HIS A 37 1.28 27.60 -15.24
CA HIS A 37 2.28 26.95 -16.10
C HIS A 37 3.52 26.64 -15.25
N PRO A 38 3.59 25.43 -14.69
CA PRO A 38 4.65 25.09 -13.76
C PRO A 38 5.98 24.75 -14.44
N ASP A 39 7.08 24.88 -13.70
CA ASP A 39 8.39 24.32 -14.06
C ASP A 39 8.50 22.80 -13.80
N HIS A 40 9.70 22.22 -13.93
CA HIS A 40 9.94 20.79 -13.70
C HIS A 40 9.77 20.34 -12.24
N LEU A 41 9.70 21.29 -11.30
CA LEU A 41 9.48 21.06 -9.86
C LEU A 41 8.04 21.39 -9.43
N GLY A 42 7.24 21.99 -10.30
CA GLY A 42 5.88 22.40 -9.98
C GLY A 42 5.75 23.86 -9.50
N SER A 43 6.81 24.67 -9.60
CA SER A 43 6.78 26.09 -9.26
C SER A 43 6.03 26.91 -10.31
N SER A 44 5.24 27.88 -9.87
CA SER A 44 4.44 28.74 -10.74
C SER A 44 5.31 29.78 -11.48
N ASN A 45 5.83 29.44 -12.66
CA ASN A 45 6.66 30.39 -13.42
C ASN A 45 5.81 31.40 -14.21
N TYR A 46 4.77 30.91 -14.88
CA TYR A 46 3.84 31.76 -15.61
C TYR A 46 2.40 31.47 -15.20
N ILE A 47 1.60 32.53 -15.06
CA ILE A 47 0.17 32.45 -14.86
C ILE A 47 -0.51 33.27 -15.95
N THR A 48 -1.43 32.65 -16.69
CA THR A 48 -2.18 33.32 -17.77
C THR A 48 -3.65 33.47 -17.43
N ASN A 49 -4.29 34.54 -17.91
CA ASN A 49 -5.73 34.74 -17.79
C ASN A 49 -6.52 33.87 -18.81
N PHE A 50 -7.86 33.97 -18.78
CA PHE A 50 -8.73 33.21 -19.69
C PHE A 50 -8.48 33.49 -21.19
N VAL A 51 -7.93 34.65 -21.53
CA VAL A 51 -7.62 35.08 -22.90
C VAL A 51 -6.20 34.63 -23.32
N GLY A 52 -5.44 34.02 -22.41
CA GLY A 52 -4.07 33.57 -22.66
C GLY A 52 -3.00 34.65 -22.50
N GLU A 53 -3.33 35.81 -21.93
CA GLU A 53 -2.36 36.85 -21.61
C GLU A 53 -1.65 36.54 -20.28
N VAL A 54 -0.35 36.81 -20.21
CA VAL A 54 0.45 36.63 -18.98
C VAL A 54 -0.01 37.63 -17.92
N SER A 55 -0.57 37.11 -16.83
CA SER A 55 -1.01 37.86 -15.65
C SER A 55 0.12 37.99 -14.62
N GLN A 56 0.90 36.92 -14.42
CA GLN A 56 2.04 36.89 -13.51
C GLN A 56 3.19 36.07 -14.11
N HIS A 57 4.40 36.56 -13.90
CA HIS A 57 5.66 35.91 -14.21
C HIS A 57 6.53 35.90 -12.96
N SER A 58 7.06 34.74 -12.59
CA SER A 58 7.91 34.58 -11.42
C SER A 58 9.07 33.64 -11.75
N GLU A 59 10.28 34.01 -11.32
CA GLU A 59 11.46 33.16 -11.39
C GLU A 59 12.04 32.97 -9.99
N TYR A 60 12.60 31.79 -9.73
CA TYR A 60 13.08 31.40 -8.42
C TYR A 60 14.56 31.02 -8.48
N PHE A 61 15.31 31.35 -7.43
CA PHE A 61 16.59 30.71 -7.15
C PHE A 61 16.38 29.24 -6.79
N ALA A 62 17.46 28.46 -6.80
CA ALA A 62 17.42 27.02 -6.58
C ALA A 62 16.66 26.59 -5.30
N PHE A 63 16.72 27.39 -4.23
CA PHE A 63 16.05 27.12 -2.96
C PHE A 63 14.68 27.81 -2.82
N GLY A 64 14.15 28.40 -3.89
CA GLY A 64 12.78 28.94 -3.91
C GLY A 64 12.64 30.40 -3.52
N GLU A 65 13.74 31.11 -3.29
CA GLU A 65 13.73 32.57 -3.15
C GLU A 65 13.34 33.19 -4.49
N THR A 66 12.36 34.09 -4.50
CA THR A 66 11.90 34.75 -5.72
C THR A 66 12.98 35.70 -6.23
N PHE A 67 13.47 35.46 -7.44
CA PHE A 67 14.44 36.30 -8.13
C PHE A 67 13.77 37.40 -8.95
N VAL A 68 12.76 37.03 -9.73
CA VAL A 68 11.95 37.95 -10.55
C VAL A 68 10.50 37.74 -10.19
N GLU A 69 9.77 38.84 -10.03
CA GLU A 69 8.32 38.81 -9.85
C GLU A 69 7.69 39.99 -10.58
N GLU A 70 6.87 39.69 -11.57
CA GLU A 70 6.16 40.67 -12.38
C GLU A 70 4.69 40.27 -12.47
N HIS A 71 3.77 41.18 -12.19
CA HIS A 71 2.33 40.95 -12.39
C HIS A 71 1.65 42.18 -12.98
N LYS A 72 0.70 41.97 -13.90
CA LYS A 72 0.02 43.06 -14.64
C LYS A 72 -1.27 43.53 -13.99
N ASN A 73 -1.88 42.69 -13.14
CA ASN A 73 -3.19 42.92 -12.52
C ASN A 73 -3.07 42.98 -10.99
N SER A 74 -4.15 43.35 -10.29
CA SER A 74 -4.24 43.30 -8.81
C SER A 74 -4.23 41.89 -8.23
N HIS A 75 -4.25 40.86 -9.08
CA HIS A 75 -4.20 39.46 -8.68
C HIS A 75 -2.74 39.00 -8.56
N ASN A 76 -2.26 38.89 -7.33
CA ASN A 76 -1.01 38.21 -6.98
C ASN A 76 -1.35 36.81 -6.47
N SER A 77 -0.94 35.76 -7.19
CA SER A 77 -1.14 34.40 -6.70
C SER A 77 -0.20 34.13 -5.52
N PRO A 78 -0.72 33.67 -4.36
CA PRO A 78 0.12 33.30 -3.24
C PRO A 78 0.84 31.96 -3.51
N TYR A 79 0.36 31.15 -4.46
CA TYR A 79 1.00 29.89 -4.85
C TYR A 79 2.17 30.12 -5.80
N LYS A 80 3.40 29.98 -5.27
CA LYS A 80 4.66 30.34 -5.95
C LYS A 80 5.57 29.11 -6.09
N PHE A 81 6.66 29.04 -5.32
CA PHE A 81 7.63 27.94 -5.39
C PHE A 81 7.00 26.59 -5.01
N ASN A 82 7.22 25.55 -5.82
CA ASN A 82 6.63 24.21 -5.71
C ASN A 82 5.09 24.18 -5.57
N GLY A 83 4.41 25.21 -6.07
CA GLY A 83 2.96 25.39 -5.91
C GLY A 83 2.53 25.55 -4.45
N LYS A 84 3.45 25.99 -3.57
CA LYS A 84 3.16 26.27 -2.17
C LYS A 84 2.82 27.73 -1.96
N GLU A 85 1.95 27.93 -0.99
CA GLU A 85 1.52 29.25 -0.57
C GLU A 85 2.69 29.95 0.12
N LEU A 86 3.09 31.10 -0.42
CA LEU A 86 3.95 32.05 0.26
C LEU A 86 3.06 32.93 1.11
N ASP A 87 3.21 32.83 2.42
CA ASP A 87 2.53 33.72 3.35
C ASP A 87 3.22 35.09 3.33
N GLU A 88 2.49 36.13 2.90
CA GLU A 88 3.00 37.49 2.77
C GLU A 88 3.37 38.13 4.12
N GLU A 89 2.73 37.73 5.23
CA GLU A 89 2.99 38.30 6.56
C GLU A 89 4.31 37.80 7.15
N SER A 90 4.59 36.50 7.00
CA SER A 90 5.81 35.88 7.54
C SER A 90 6.96 35.81 6.53
N GLY A 91 6.66 35.85 5.22
CA GLY A 91 7.62 35.58 4.15
C GLY A 91 8.06 34.11 4.10
N LEU A 92 7.27 33.19 4.67
CA LEU A 92 7.56 31.76 4.72
C LEU A 92 6.61 30.98 3.82
N TYR A 93 7.11 29.89 3.24
CA TYR A 93 6.28 28.96 2.48
C TYR A 93 5.59 27.97 3.41
N TYR A 94 4.27 27.82 3.28
CA TYR A 94 3.51 26.83 4.01
C TYR A 94 3.50 25.48 3.29
N TYR A 95 4.11 24.47 3.91
CA TYR A 95 4.22 23.11 3.37
C TYR A 95 3.31 22.09 4.07
N GLY A 96 2.34 22.56 4.87
CA GLY A 96 1.44 21.71 5.65
C GLY A 96 2.03 21.38 7.02
N ALA A 97 3.10 20.58 7.04
CA ALA A 97 3.73 20.15 8.29
C ALA A 97 4.67 21.19 8.92
N ARG A 98 5.28 22.03 8.09
CA ARG A 98 6.32 22.99 8.48
C ARG A 98 6.24 24.24 7.62
N TYR A 99 6.80 25.33 8.14
CA TYR A 99 7.10 26.54 7.39
C TYR A 99 8.53 26.50 6.88
N TYR A 100 8.74 26.91 5.63
CA TYR A 100 10.03 26.92 4.97
C TYR A 100 10.48 28.35 4.69
N ASP A 101 11.69 28.71 5.12
CA ASP A 101 12.31 29.97 4.74
C ASP A 101 13.24 29.76 3.55
N ALA A 102 12.80 30.24 2.38
CA ALA A 102 13.55 30.09 1.14
C ALA A 102 14.80 30.99 1.07
N ARG A 103 14.80 32.14 1.77
CA ARG A 103 15.91 33.12 1.76
C ARG A 103 17.15 32.56 2.44
N ILE A 104 16.94 31.83 3.53
CA ILE A 104 18.02 31.16 4.28
C ILE A 104 18.06 29.64 4.04
N SER A 105 17.19 29.13 3.17
CA SER A 105 17.20 27.74 2.69
C SER A 105 16.97 26.67 3.78
N ILE A 106 16.24 26.98 4.86
CA ILE A 106 16.01 26.05 5.98
C ILE A 106 14.53 25.99 6.41
N TRP A 107 14.17 24.89 7.07
CA TRP A 107 12.88 24.79 7.77
C TRP A 107 12.87 25.68 9.02
N ALA A 108 11.75 26.36 9.28
CA ALA A 108 11.56 27.19 10.47
C ALA A 108 11.42 26.37 11.76
N SER A 109 11.08 25.08 11.65
CA SER A 109 10.93 24.16 12.78
C SER A 109 11.67 22.84 12.57
N VAL A 110 12.05 22.19 13.68
CA VAL A 110 12.74 20.89 13.66
C VAL A 110 11.91 19.85 12.92
N ASP A 111 12.57 19.04 12.09
CA ASP A 111 11.97 17.90 11.40
C ASP A 111 11.37 16.91 12.41
N PRO A 112 10.06 16.61 12.34
CA PRO A 112 9.44 15.56 13.17
C PRO A 112 10.12 14.19 13.02
N LEU A 113 10.87 13.97 11.94
CA LEU A 113 11.62 12.76 11.61
C LEU A 113 13.14 12.97 11.68
N VAL A 114 13.63 13.93 12.46
CA VAL A 114 15.07 14.26 12.60
C VAL A 114 15.97 13.04 12.87
N VAL A 115 15.48 12.05 13.61
CA VAL A 115 16.20 10.80 13.91
C VAL A 115 16.52 9.98 12.65
N LYS A 116 15.72 10.14 11.58
CA LYS A 116 15.91 9.47 10.29
C LYS A 116 16.61 10.34 9.26
N THR A 117 16.29 11.64 9.22
CA THR A 117 16.88 12.56 8.25
C THR A 117 18.29 12.98 8.63
N MET A 118 18.68 12.81 9.90
CA MET A 118 19.94 13.29 10.49
C MET A 118 20.19 14.79 10.27
N SER A 119 19.14 15.52 9.90
CA SER A 119 19.18 16.95 9.60
C SER A 119 17.91 17.59 10.16
N ALA A 120 18.08 18.37 11.23
CA ALA A 120 16.96 18.98 11.94
C ALA A 120 16.23 20.03 11.10
N TYR A 121 16.94 20.75 10.23
CA TYR A 121 16.40 21.91 9.50
C TYR A 121 16.64 21.84 8.00
N GLY A 122 17.29 20.79 7.49
CA GLY A 122 17.70 20.71 6.10
C GLY A 122 16.53 20.60 5.13
N TYR A 123 16.53 21.46 4.12
CA TYR A 123 15.62 21.38 2.99
C TYR A 123 16.21 20.51 1.88
N CYS A 124 15.42 19.53 1.40
CA CYS A 124 15.75 18.71 0.23
C CYS A 124 17.19 18.15 0.15
N ASN A 125 17.78 17.79 1.30
CA ASN A 125 19.17 17.33 1.39
C ASN A 125 20.18 18.22 0.62
N LEU A 126 19.94 19.54 0.63
CA LEU A 126 20.73 20.55 -0.10
C LEU A 126 20.73 20.39 -1.63
N ASN A 127 19.77 19.65 -2.20
CA ASN A 127 19.61 19.47 -3.65
C ASN A 127 18.18 19.82 -4.12
N PRO A 128 17.74 21.08 -3.97
CA PRO A 128 16.37 21.51 -4.29
C PRO A 128 16.09 21.61 -5.80
N VAL A 129 17.12 21.60 -6.65
CA VAL A 129 16.97 21.61 -8.12
C VAL A 129 16.40 20.29 -8.64
N ASN A 130 16.65 19.19 -7.92
CA ASN A 130 16.22 17.85 -8.29
C ASN A 130 15.15 17.29 -7.33
N LEU A 131 14.99 17.87 -6.14
CA LEU A 131 14.17 17.33 -5.06
C LEU A 131 13.20 18.40 -4.53
N ILE A 132 11.97 17.98 -4.26
CA ILE A 132 10.88 18.82 -3.74
C ILE A 132 10.33 18.23 -2.45
N ASP A 133 9.86 19.08 -1.52
CA ASP A 133 9.20 18.68 -0.27
C ASP A 133 7.68 18.91 -0.17
N PRO A 134 6.83 18.31 -1.02
CA PRO A 134 5.39 18.58 -1.06
C PRO A 134 4.60 18.55 0.25
N THR A 135 5.05 17.87 1.31
CA THR A 135 4.34 17.83 2.60
C THR A 135 5.15 18.33 3.79
N GLY A 136 6.38 18.80 3.57
CA GLY A 136 7.34 19.04 4.66
C GLY A 136 7.71 17.76 5.41
N MET A 137 7.58 16.59 4.77
CA MET A 137 7.79 15.25 5.34
C MET A 137 8.20 14.24 4.23
N SER A 138 9.45 13.74 4.28
CA SER A 138 10.03 12.48 3.73
C SER A 138 9.79 12.02 2.26
N SER A 139 10.76 11.24 1.73
CA SER A 139 10.79 10.62 0.39
C SER A 139 9.87 9.38 0.23
N TYR A 140 9.48 9.03 -1.00
CA TYR A 140 8.65 7.85 -1.28
C TYR A 140 9.44 6.55 -1.45
N PRO A 141 9.00 5.45 -0.83
CA PRO A 141 9.63 4.15 -0.97
C PRO A 141 9.25 3.46 -2.29
N ILE A 142 10.26 2.91 -2.97
CA ILE A 142 10.10 2.11 -4.18
C ILE A 142 10.40 0.64 -3.91
N TYR A 143 9.48 -0.22 -4.36
CA TYR A 143 9.58 -1.66 -4.24
C TYR A 143 9.73 -2.35 -5.59
N GLY A 144 10.44 -3.48 -5.64
CA GLY A 144 10.34 -4.42 -6.74
C GLY A 144 9.02 -5.20 -6.66
N LYS A 145 8.58 -5.79 -7.79
CA LYS A 145 7.43 -6.70 -7.81
C LYS A 145 7.61 -7.92 -6.89
N ASN A 146 8.86 -8.27 -6.60
CA ASN A 146 9.28 -9.30 -5.65
C ASN A 146 9.22 -8.85 -4.17
N GLY A 147 8.74 -7.63 -3.88
CA GLY A 147 8.65 -7.08 -2.53
C GLY A 147 9.97 -6.57 -1.94
N GLU A 148 11.05 -6.55 -2.73
CA GLU A 148 12.34 -5.99 -2.33
C GLU A 148 12.26 -4.47 -2.27
N TYR A 149 12.83 -3.85 -1.23
CA TYR A 149 12.98 -2.40 -1.19
C TYR A 149 14.15 -1.98 -2.08
N LEU A 150 13.88 -1.19 -3.11
CA LEU A 150 14.89 -0.78 -4.10
C LEU A 150 15.57 0.54 -3.72
N GLY A 151 14.93 1.34 -2.88
CA GLY A 151 15.36 2.67 -2.47
C GLY A 151 14.19 3.66 -2.49
N ASP A 152 14.50 4.93 -2.34
CA ASP A 152 13.53 6.02 -2.43
C ASP A 152 13.87 6.95 -3.61
N ASP A 153 12.85 7.50 -4.26
CA ASP A 153 13.02 8.38 -5.44
C ASP A 153 13.39 9.83 -5.09
N GLY A 154 13.54 10.13 -3.79
CA GLY A 154 13.83 11.48 -3.30
C GLY A 154 12.70 12.50 -3.53
N ARG A 155 11.60 12.11 -4.18
CA ARG A 155 10.37 12.92 -4.31
C ARG A 155 9.59 12.76 -3.03
N LYS A 156 9.03 13.85 -2.50
CA LYS A 156 8.40 13.84 -1.18
C LYS A 156 6.89 14.08 -1.31
N GLY A 157 6.08 13.65 -0.33
CA GLY A 157 4.67 14.04 -0.27
C GLY A 157 3.66 12.96 0.16
N GLY A 158 3.44 12.74 1.45
CA GLY A 158 2.38 11.83 1.91
C GLY A 158 2.78 10.35 1.93
N ASP A 159 1.84 9.47 2.28
CA ASP A 159 2.09 8.05 2.61
C ASP A 159 2.03 7.15 1.36
N LEU A 160 2.49 7.61 0.20
CA LEU A 160 2.41 6.86 -1.06
C LEU A 160 3.54 5.83 -1.17
N ALA A 161 3.34 4.78 -1.97
CA ALA A 161 4.44 3.91 -2.39
C ALA A 161 4.29 3.42 -3.83
N PHE A 162 5.45 3.15 -4.45
CA PHE A 162 5.56 2.81 -5.86
C PHE A 162 6.24 1.46 -6.06
N THR A 163 5.88 0.77 -7.14
CA THR A 163 6.70 -0.33 -7.66
C THR A 163 7.54 0.17 -8.83
N GLY A 164 8.75 -0.35 -8.99
CA GLY A 164 9.58 -0.05 -10.15
C GLY A 164 10.75 -1.00 -10.30
N GLU A 165 11.70 -0.61 -11.15
CA GLU A 165 12.95 -1.32 -11.41
C GLU A 165 14.11 -0.33 -11.35
N LYS A 166 15.30 -0.80 -10.95
CA LYS A 166 16.52 0.01 -11.06
C LYS A 166 16.90 0.18 -12.52
N ASP A 167 17.33 1.38 -12.89
CA ASP A 167 17.77 1.69 -14.25
C ASP A 167 19.26 1.37 -14.52
N GLY A 168 20.00 0.95 -13.49
CA GLY A 168 21.43 0.65 -13.55
C GLY A 168 22.36 1.86 -13.43
N LYS A 169 21.82 3.08 -13.36
CA LYS A 169 22.54 4.35 -13.22
C LYS A 169 22.25 5.06 -11.88
N GLY A 170 21.58 4.37 -10.97
CA GLY A 170 21.19 4.90 -9.66
C GLY A 170 19.79 5.51 -9.60
N GLY A 171 19.03 5.47 -10.71
CA GLY A 171 17.63 5.88 -10.77
C GLY A 171 16.65 4.70 -10.89
N PHE A 172 15.39 5.05 -11.16
CA PHE A 172 14.29 4.10 -11.25
C PHE A 172 13.51 4.26 -12.56
N LYS A 173 12.99 3.16 -13.08
CA LYS A 173 12.14 3.10 -14.28
C LYS A 173 10.86 2.30 -13.99
N ASN A 174 9.86 2.46 -14.87
CA ASN A 174 8.56 1.78 -14.78
C ASN A 174 7.84 1.99 -13.44
N LEU A 175 7.95 3.21 -12.88
CA LEU A 175 7.32 3.56 -11.61
C LEU A 175 5.80 3.53 -11.75
N LYS A 176 5.15 2.76 -10.87
CA LYS A 176 3.69 2.67 -10.77
C LYS A 176 3.28 2.75 -9.31
N GLN A 177 2.46 3.74 -8.97
CA GLN A 177 1.86 3.82 -7.63
C GLN A 177 0.99 2.58 -7.39
N PHE A 178 1.15 1.95 -6.22
CA PHE A 178 0.33 0.79 -5.85
C PHE A 178 -0.45 0.99 -4.55
N THR A 179 -0.09 1.99 -3.74
CA THR A 179 -0.81 2.35 -2.52
C THR A 179 -0.69 3.85 -2.24
N ASP A 180 -1.70 4.40 -1.61
CA ASP A 180 -1.74 5.73 -1.00
C ASP A 180 -1.52 5.70 0.52
N ASN A 181 -1.35 4.50 1.09
CA ASN A 181 -1.14 4.27 2.52
C ASN A 181 -0.03 3.22 2.76
N HIS A 182 1.21 3.66 2.64
CA HIS A 182 2.43 2.89 2.81
C HIS A 182 2.57 2.36 4.25
N THR A 183 2.14 3.14 5.23
CA THR A 183 2.15 2.73 6.64
C THR A 183 1.26 1.51 6.84
N GLN A 184 0.03 1.51 6.31
CA GLN A 184 -0.86 0.34 6.41
C GLN A 184 -0.33 -0.84 5.59
N PHE A 185 0.24 -0.59 4.41
CA PHE A 185 0.93 -1.62 3.63
C PHE A 185 2.04 -2.30 4.44
N GLN A 186 2.85 -1.55 5.18
CA GLN A 186 3.92 -2.11 6.02
C GLN A 186 3.36 -2.91 7.20
N ARG A 187 2.29 -2.45 7.84
CA ARG A 187 1.65 -3.19 8.95
C ARG A 187 1.04 -4.51 8.46
N ALA A 188 0.31 -4.46 7.35
CA ALA A 188 -0.26 -5.65 6.71
C ALA A 188 0.85 -6.61 6.24
N SER A 189 1.95 -6.10 5.70
CA SER A 189 3.11 -6.91 5.32
C SER A 189 3.74 -7.59 6.54
N ASN A 190 3.86 -6.88 7.67
CA ASN A 190 4.37 -7.47 8.91
C ASN A 190 3.44 -8.60 9.40
N LYS A 191 2.13 -8.39 9.30
CA LYS A 191 1.13 -9.41 9.64
C LYS A 191 1.33 -10.68 8.81
N ILE A 192 1.33 -10.57 7.47
CA ILE A 192 1.52 -11.72 6.57
C ILE A 192 2.86 -12.41 6.83
N LYS A 193 3.94 -11.65 7.05
CA LYS A 193 5.27 -12.19 7.36
C LYS A 193 5.26 -13.14 8.57
N ASN A 194 4.41 -12.87 9.57
CA ASN A 194 4.31 -13.66 10.80
C ASN A 194 3.20 -14.74 10.73
N GLU A 195 2.28 -14.65 9.78
CA GLU A 195 1.28 -15.69 9.50
C GLU A 195 1.84 -16.78 8.57
N SER A 196 2.73 -16.42 7.64
CA SER A 196 3.36 -17.36 6.72
C SER A 196 4.58 -18.04 7.35
N SER A 197 4.81 -19.29 6.95
CA SER A 197 6.06 -20.03 7.18
C SER A 197 7.30 -19.42 6.49
N GLY A 198 7.12 -18.38 5.66
CA GLY A 198 8.14 -17.81 4.79
C GLY A 198 8.06 -18.31 3.35
N ASN A 199 7.12 -19.19 3.03
CA ASN A 199 6.86 -19.64 1.66
C ASN A 199 6.24 -18.50 0.81
N ALA A 200 6.77 -18.26 -0.39
CA ALA A 200 6.31 -17.18 -1.26
C ALA A 200 4.87 -17.35 -1.73
N THR A 201 4.49 -18.58 -2.12
CA THR A 201 3.14 -18.91 -2.58
C THR A 201 2.14 -18.79 -1.44
N GLU A 202 2.50 -19.23 -0.24
CA GLU A 202 1.68 -19.07 0.96
C GLU A 202 1.42 -17.59 1.27
N SER A 203 2.47 -16.76 1.30
CA SER A 203 2.34 -15.31 1.53
C SER A 203 1.43 -14.64 0.49
N LEU A 204 1.57 -15.04 -0.78
CA LEU A 204 0.71 -14.58 -1.87
C LEU A 204 -0.76 -15.00 -1.66
N TRP A 205 -0.99 -16.25 -1.31
CA TRP A 205 -2.34 -16.78 -1.08
C TRP A 205 -3.01 -16.15 0.15
N ILE A 206 -2.27 -15.87 1.23
CA ILE A 206 -2.80 -15.14 2.40
C ILE A 206 -3.29 -13.74 1.97
N ALA A 207 -2.48 -13.02 1.19
CA ALA A 207 -2.85 -11.68 0.71
C ALA A 207 -4.13 -11.70 -0.14
N HIS A 208 -4.21 -12.62 -1.11
CA HIS A 208 -5.39 -12.77 -1.97
C HIS A 208 -6.63 -13.22 -1.18
N THR A 209 -6.45 -14.13 -0.23
CA THR A 209 -7.54 -14.61 0.62
C THR A 209 -8.15 -13.48 1.45
N ALA A 210 -7.32 -12.60 2.03
CA ALA A 210 -7.80 -11.40 2.71
C ALA A 210 -8.53 -10.42 1.76
N ASN A 211 -8.04 -10.26 0.53
CA ASN A 211 -8.68 -9.41 -0.47
C ASN A 211 -10.02 -9.97 -0.98
N ASN A 212 -10.17 -11.29 -1.00
CA ASN A 212 -11.44 -11.93 -1.31
C ASN A 212 -12.43 -11.78 -0.15
N ALA A 213 -11.94 -11.95 1.09
CA ALA A 213 -12.77 -11.83 2.29
C ALA A 213 -13.39 -10.43 2.45
N GLN A 214 -12.66 -9.34 2.16
CA GLN A 214 -13.24 -7.99 2.22
C GLN A 214 -14.39 -7.77 1.22
N LYS A 215 -14.38 -8.49 0.10
CA LYS A 215 -15.44 -8.45 -0.92
C LYS A 215 -16.64 -9.35 -0.57
N ASP A 216 -16.45 -10.35 0.29
CA ASP A 216 -17.48 -11.29 0.68
C ASP A 216 -18.42 -10.70 1.76
N LYS A 217 -19.61 -10.28 1.32
CA LYS A 217 -20.64 -9.70 2.19
C LYS A 217 -21.22 -10.69 3.22
N SER A 218 -20.92 -11.98 3.11
CA SER A 218 -21.45 -13.04 3.98
C SER A 218 -20.51 -13.45 5.12
N ILE A 219 -19.27 -12.98 5.15
CA ILE A 219 -18.40 -13.13 6.34
C ILE A 219 -18.84 -12.11 7.39
N ASN A 220 -19.19 -12.59 8.58
CA ASN A 220 -19.76 -11.76 9.62
C ASN A 220 -18.69 -11.22 10.60
N TYR A 221 -17.82 -10.32 10.09
CA TYR A 221 -16.99 -9.41 10.90
C TYR A 221 -17.24 -7.93 10.53
N LYS A 222 -18.49 -7.63 10.17
CA LYS A 222 -18.96 -6.27 9.83
C LYS A 222 -19.15 -5.39 11.07
N LYS A 223 -18.07 -4.96 11.72
CA LYS A 223 -18.11 -3.71 12.49
C LYS A 223 -17.16 -2.71 11.85
N ASN A 224 -17.76 -1.71 11.22
CA ASN A 224 -17.16 -0.44 10.79
C ASN A 224 -16.60 -0.39 9.37
N GLY A 225 -17.46 -0.69 8.38
CA GLY A 225 -17.64 0.18 7.20
C GLY A 225 -16.50 0.38 6.19
N ASN A 226 -15.26 -0.02 6.47
CA ASN A 226 -14.10 0.24 5.61
C ASN A 226 -13.49 -1.09 5.14
N LYS A 227 -13.41 -1.28 3.81
CA LYS A 227 -13.29 -2.60 3.15
C LYS A 227 -12.07 -2.66 2.22
N ASP A 228 -10.90 -2.28 2.73
CA ASP A 228 -9.66 -2.56 2.02
C ASP A 228 -9.00 -3.84 2.56
N VAL A 229 -7.99 -4.34 1.84
CA VAL A 229 -7.26 -5.55 2.26
C VAL A 229 -6.50 -5.34 3.58
N PHE A 230 -6.16 -4.09 3.93
CA PHE A 230 -5.37 -3.77 5.12
C PHE A 230 -6.21 -3.91 6.39
N VAL A 231 -7.42 -3.36 6.41
CA VAL A 231 -8.36 -3.50 7.52
C VAL A 231 -8.65 -4.97 7.79
N GLN A 232 -8.87 -5.75 6.73
CA GLN A 232 -9.13 -7.18 6.84
C GLN A 232 -7.94 -7.94 7.47
N LEU A 233 -6.71 -7.67 7.03
CA LEU A 233 -5.50 -8.30 7.59
C LEU A 233 -5.20 -7.86 9.03
N LEU A 234 -5.53 -6.62 9.38
CA LEU A 234 -5.20 -6.06 10.71
C LEU A 234 -6.28 -6.33 11.76
N ASP A 235 -7.42 -6.89 11.36
CA ASP A 235 -8.45 -7.36 12.26
C ASP A 235 -7.94 -8.55 13.10
N GLY A 236 -8.05 -8.40 14.43
CA GLY A 236 -7.62 -9.41 15.39
C GLY A 236 -8.55 -10.62 15.47
N GLN A 237 -9.78 -10.53 14.94
CA GLN A 237 -10.69 -11.68 14.87
C GLN A 237 -10.44 -12.54 13.63
N TYR A 238 -10.02 -11.89 12.53
CA TYR A 238 -9.71 -12.56 11.28
C TYR A 238 -8.30 -13.18 11.27
N SER A 239 -7.34 -12.55 11.96
CA SER A 239 -5.97 -13.02 12.01
C SER A 239 -5.43 -13.00 13.43
N THR A 240 -5.00 -14.17 13.87
CA THR A 240 -4.67 -14.58 15.24
C THR A 240 -3.29 -14.11 15.71
N THR A 241 -2.44 -13.59 14.82
CA THR A 241 -1.15 -13.03 15.21
C THR A 241 -1.27 -11.90 16.24
N LEU A 242 -0.35 -11.93 17.21
CA LEU A 242 -0.30 -11.05 18.38
C LEU A 242 -0.34 -9.54 18.03
N PRO A 243 -0.90 -8.69 18.92
CA PRO A 243 -1.00 -7.24 18.71
C PRO A 243 0.31 -6.53 18.35
N LYS A 244 1.47 -7.02 18.82
CA LYS A 244 2.80 -6.47 18.51
C LYS A 244 3.12 -6.46 17.01
N PHE A 245 2.50 -7.34 16.22
CA PHE A 245 2.68 -7.45 14.78
C PHE A 245 1.82 -6.47 13.96
N LYS A 246 1.07 -5.59 14.63
CA LYS A 246 0.38 -4.44 14.00
C LYS A 246 1.32 -3.25 13.78
N SER A 247 2.58 -3.34 14.21
CA SER A 247 3.61 -2.34 13.95
C SER A 247 4.11 -2.40 12.50
N PRO A 248 4.49 -1.27 11.87
CA PRO A 248 4.97 -1.27 10.50
C PRO A 248 6.25 -2.10 10.33
N LEU A 249 6.30 -2.94 9.29
CA LEU A 249 7.51 -3.64 8.88
C LEU A 249 8.55 -2.65 8.35
N SER A 250 9.74 -2.63 8.95
CA SER A 250 10.85 -1.78 8.50
C SER A 250 11.14 -1.94 7.01
N VAL A 251 11.25 -0.85 6.23
CA VAL A 251 11.61 -0.88 4.80
C VAL A 251 12.92 -1.64 4.54
N ASN A 252 13.87 -1.55 5.47
CA ASN A 252 15.19 -2.15 5.37
C ASN A 252 15.21 -3.64 5.70
N ASP A 253 14.10 -4.20 6.19
CA ASP A 253 13.97 -5.66 6.36
C ASP A 253 13.83 -6.32 4.98
N ASN A 254 14.96 -6.85 4.48
CA ASN A 254 15.04 -7.59 3.23
C ASN A 254 15.12 -9.11 3.45
N SER A 255 14.71 -9.60 4.62
CA SER A 255 14.55 -11.03 4.84
C SER A 255 13.60 -11.64 3.81
N GLN A 256 13.78 -12.92 3.47
CA GLN A 256 12.96 -13.57 2.45
C GLN A 256 11.46 -13.52 2.81
N ASN A 257 11.13 -13.70 4.08
CA ASN A 257 9.74 -13.63 4.57
C ASN A 257 9.17 -12.21 4.41
N ALA A 258 9.96 -11.16 4.68
CA ALA A 258 9.53 -9.78 4.49
C ALA A 258 9.26 -9.46 3.01
N LYS A 259 10.15 -9.89 2.12
CA LYS A 259 9.98 -9.73 0.66
C LYS A 259 8.75 -10.49 0.16
N ASN A 260 8.58 -11.75 0.56
CA ASN A 260 7.44 -12.57 0.17
C ASN A 260 6.10 -11.95 0.63
N ALA A 261 6.04 -11.44 1.87
CA ALA A 261 4.85 -10.78 2.39
C ALA A 261 4.49 -9.51 1.61
N ARG A 262 5.48 -8.64 1.33
CA ARG A 262 5.29 -7.43 0.52
C ARG A 262 4.88 -7.77 -0.91
N ALA A 263 5.52 -8.78 -1.52
CA ALA A 263 5.23 -9.22 -2.89
C ALA A 263 3.77 -9.67 -3.04
N GLY A 264 3.26 -10.43 -2.07
CA GLY A 264 1.86 -10.86 -2.04
C GLY A 264 0.89 -9.68 -2.04
N LEU A 265 1.13 -8.68 -1.17
CA LEU A 265 0.31 -7.48 -1.09
C LEU A 265 0.43 -6.59 -2.32
N ILE A 266 1.63 -6.37 -2.84
CA ILE A 266 1.85 -5.62 -4.08
C ILE A 266 1.06 -6.27 -5.23
N ASN A 267 1.10 -7.60 -5.33
CA ASN A 267 0.35 -8.31 -6.37
C ASN A 267 -1.16 -8.07 -6.27
N VAL A 268 -1.72 -8.14 -5.06
CA VAL A 268 -3.14 -7.85 -4.80
C VAL A 268 -3.50 -6.40 -5.17
N LEU A 269 -2.71 -5.44 -4.68
CA LEU A 269 -2.98 -4.00 -4.88
C LEU A 269 -2.84 -3.58 -6.34
N GLN A 270 -2.03 -4.28 -7.12
CA GLN A 270 -1.89 -4.05 -8.56
C GLN A 270 -2.91 -4.81 -9.43
N GLY A 271 -3.85 -5.54 -8.82
CA GLY A 271 -4.90 -6.27 -9.54
C GLY A 271 -4.42 -7.61 -10.12
N GLY A 272 -3.47 -8.28 -9.48
CA GLY A 272 -3.04 -9.62 -9.87
C GLY A 272 -4.18 -10.64 -9.84
N SER A 273 -4.08 -11.68 -10.67
CA SER A 273 -5.06 -12.77 -10.70
C SER A 273 -5.05 -13.54 -9.39
N ASP A 274 -6.23 -13.83 -8.84
CA ASP A 274 -6.39 -14.63 -7.62
C ASP A 274 -6.00 -16.11 -7.88
N PRO A 275 -4.93 -16.63 -7.26
CA PRO A 275 -4.52 -18.02 -7.41
C PRO A 275 -5.27 -18.97 -6.46
N THR A 276 -6.01 -18.43 -5.49
CA THR A 276 -6.60 -19.20 -4.38
C THR A 276 -7.92 -19.88 -4.74
N GLY A 277 -8.44 -19.66 -5.95
CA GLY A 277 -9.75 -20.15 -6.36
C GLY A 277 -10.91 -19.50 -5.61
N GLY A 278 -10.74 -18.26 -5.15
CA GLY A 278 -11.74 -17.51 -4.39
C GLY A 278 -11.73 -17.80 -2.89
N ALA A 279 -10.59 -18.22 -2.32
CA ALA A 279 -10.51 -18.50 -0.89
C ALA A 279 -10.78 -17.23 -0.09
N VAL A 280 -11.52 -17.37 1.02
CA VAL A 280 -11.92 -16.25 1.87
C VAL A 280 -11.52 -16.43 3.34
N LEU A 281 -10.92 -17.58 3.67
CA LEU A 281 -10.32 -17.84 4.97
C LEU A 281 -9.02 -18.63 4.76
N TRP A 282 -8.06 -18.43 5.64
CA TRP A 282 -6.92 -19.33 5.78
C TRP A 282 -6.79 -19.78 7.22
N ASP A 283 -6.18 -20.94 7.39
CA ASP A 283 -5.77 -21.42 8.69
C ASP A 283 -4.36 -22.00 8.61
N GLY A 284 -3.47 -21.42 9.40
CA GLY A 284 -2.05 -21.80 9.43
C GLY A 284 -1.81 -22.94 10.41
N LEU A 285 -0.74 -22.81 11.19
CA LEU A 285 -0.45 -23.66 12.34
C LEU A 285 -1.64 -23.75 13.33
N ASP A 286 -2.44 -22.69 13.44
CA ASP A 286 -3.54 -22.60 14.40
C ASP A 286 -4.63 -23.66 14.20
N PHE A 287 -4.80 -24.19 12.97
CA PHE A 287 -5.75 -25.28 12.69
C PHE A 287 -5.46 -26.54 13.51
N LEU A 288 -4.17 -26.89 13.61
CA LEU A 288 -3.71 -28.08 14.32
C LEU A 288 -3.68 -27.83 15.83
N HIS A 289 -3.38 -26.60 16.26
CA HIS A 289 -3.25 -26.25 17.67
C HIS A 289 -4.60 -26.03 18.37
N ASN A 290 -5.57 -25.39 17.71
CA ASN A 290 -6.82 -24.94 18.34
C ASN A 290 -8.04 -25.77 17.94
N SER A 291 -7.87 -26.76 17.06
CA SER A 291 -8.96 -27.56 16.48
C SER A 291 -10.02 -26.70 15.75
N PHE A 292 -11.18 -27.29 15.43
CA PHE A 292 -12.31 -26.58 14.82
C PHE A 292 -13.06 -25.66 15.78
N ASP A 293 -12.68 -25.61 17.05
CA ASP A 293 -13.31 -24.77 18.08
C ASP A 293 -12.95 -23.28 17.97
N SER A 294 -12.20 -22.89 16.93
CA SER A 294 -11.91 -21.48 16.65
C SER A 294 -13.14 -20.71 16.18
N ASN A 295 -13.23 -19.43 16.56
CA ASN A 295 -14.32 -18.54 16.15
C ASN A 295 -14.51 -18.45 14.63
N LYS A 296 -13.47 -18.77 13.84
CA LYS A 296 -13.48 -18.72 12.36
C LYS A 296 -14.38 -19.79 11.71
N PHE A 297 -14.59 -20.93 12.37
CA PHE A 297 -15.36 -22.04 11.80
C PHE A 297 -16.77 -22.21 12.40
N ASN A 298 -17.03 -21.55 13.53
CA ASN A 298 -18.29 -21.67 14.28
C ASN A 298 -19.55 -21.27 13.49
N GLU A 299 -19.39 -20.47 12.42
CA GLU A 299 -20.48 -20.05 11.53
C GLU A 299 -20.86 -21.06 10.45
N TYR A 300 -20.03 -22.08 10.20
CA TYR A 300 -20.25 -23.07 9.14
C TYR A 300 -20.82 -24.39 9.69
N GLY A 301 -21.80 -24.93 8.98
CA GLY A 301 -22.41 -26.22 9.35
C GLY A 301 -21.55 -27.43 8.94
N TYR A 302 -20.62 -27.25 7.99
CA TYR A 302 -19.80 -28.31 7.44
C TYR A 302 -18.44 -27.83 6.91
N VAL A 303 -17.41 -28.64 7.12
CA VAL A 303 -16.05 -28.44 6.59
C VAL A 303 -15.62 -29.64 5.77
N ARG A 304 -14.99 -29.40 4.61
CA ARG A 304 -14.48 -30.44 3.71
C ARG A 304 -13.02 -30.19 3.36
N ILE A 305 -12.16 -31.15 3.65
CA ILE A 305 -10.75 -31.11 3.24
C ILE A 305 -10.52 -32.16 2.15
N THR A 306 -9.92 -31.77 1.04
CA THR A 306 -9.53 -32.69 -0.03
C THR A 306 -8.40 -33.59 0.46
N THR A 307 -8.46 -34.89 0.19
CA THR A 307 -7.48 -35.88 0.69
C THR A 307 -6.04 -35.53 0.33
N SER A 308 -5.79 -35.00 -0.87
CA SER A 308 -4.45 -34.54 -1.29
C SER A 308 -3.93 -33.36 -0.46
N HIS A 309 -4.80 -32.39 -0.13
CA HIS A 309 -4.47 -31.24 0.71
C HIS A 309 -4.17 -31.68 2.15
N LEU A 310 -4.98 -32.58 2.70
CA LEU A 310 -4.75 -33.15 4.03
C LEU A 310 -3.39 -33.85 4.10
N LYS A 311 -3.08 -34.69 3.10
CA LYS A 311 -1.79 -35.38 2.99
C LYS A 311 -0.62 -34.39 2.95
N SER A 312 -0.73 -33.34 2.14
CA SER A 312 0.30 -32.30 2.03
C SER A 312 0.57 -31.58 3.36
N LEU A 313 -0.45 -31.38 4.20
CA LEU A 313 -0.29 -30.79 5.52
C LEU A 313 0.39 -31.75 6.48
N THR A 314 -0.04 -33.02 6.52
CA THR A 314 0.62 -34.04 7.35
C THR A 314 2.08 -34.23 6.99
N ASP A 315 2.43 -34.19 5.69
CA ASP A 315 3.82 -34.32 5.24
C ASP A 315 4.67 -33.08 5.66
N PHE A 316 4.08 -31.88 5.59
CA PHE A 316 4.76 -30.65 6.02
C PHE A 316 5.05 -30.61 7.53
N TYR A 317 4.12 -31.11 8.35
CA TYR A 317 4.24 -31.07 9.81
C TYR A 317 4.94 -32.28 10.43
N SER A 318 4.96 -33.44 9.76
CA SER A 318 5.62 -34.67 10.24
C SER A 318 7.14 -34.70 10.06
N TYR A 319 7.75 -33.69 9.43
CA TYR A 319 9.20 -33.57 9.31
C TYR A 319 9.84 -33.24 10.68
N GLN A 320 10.83 -34.04 11.12
CA GLN A 320 11.45 -34.02 12.46
C GLN A 320 11.79 -32.62 13.03
N SER A 321 12.11 -31.63 12.19
CA SER A 321 12.44 -30.27 12.63
C SER A 321 11.24 -29.48 13.20
N ASN A 322 10.00 -29.82 12.83
CA ASN A 322 8.79 -29.19 13.36
C ASN A 322 8.28 -29.87 14.63
N LYS A 323 8.56 -31.16 14.80
CA LYS A 323 8.34 -31.92 16.06
C LYS A 323 9.02 -31.23 17.26
N ASN A 324 10.20 -30.66 17.05
CA ASN A 324 10.94 -29.92 18.08
C ASN A 324 10.33 -28.55 18.44
N LYS A 325 9.54 -27.93 17.54
CA LYS A 325 8.79 -26.69 17.84
C LYS A 325 7.48 -26.98 18.57
N ILE A 326 6.88 -28.13 18.29
CA ILE A 326 5.65 -28.63 18.92
C ILE A 326 5.96 -29.14 20.34
N ASN A 327 7.13 -29.73 20.59
CA ASN A 327 7.53 -30.27 21.91
C ASN A 327 8.13 -29.23 22.89
N GLY A 328 8.10 -27.93 22.57
CA GLY A 328 8.73 -26.86 23.35
C GLY A 328 7.95 -26.38 24.58
N ASN A 329 7.28 -27.27 25.32
CA ASN A 329 6.46 -26.98 26.51
C ASN A 329 5.19 -26.13 26.26
N TRP A 330 4.58 -26.29 25.09
CA TRP A 330 3.20 -25.90 24.84
C TRP A 330 2.47 -27.21 24.58
N ASP A 331 1.54 -27.62 25.46
CA ASP A 331 0.77 -28.85 25.27
C ASP A 331 0.00 -28.75 23.94
N VAL A 332 0.51 -29.45 22.93
CA VAL A 332 -0.12 -29.58 21.62
C VAL A 332 -0.28 -31.07 21.40
N ASP A 333 -1.43 -31.59 21.82
CA ASP A 333 -1.86 -32.97 21.54
C ASP A 333 -2.15 -33.11 20.04
N CYS A 334 -1.09 -33.20 19.24
CA CYS A 334 -1.13 -33.60 17.84
C CYS A 334 -0.31 -34.88 17.68
N VAL A 335 -0.74 -35.94 18.35
CA VAL A 335 -0.16 -37.28 18.17
C VAL A 335 -0.72 -37.87 16.87
N PHE A 336 0.00 -37.66 15.76
CA PHE A 336 -0.16 -38.50 14.57
C PHE A 336 0.69 -39.74 14.74
N GLU A 337 0.16 -40.75 15.42
CA GLU A 337 0.81 -42.05 15.47
C GLU A 337 0.59 -42.85 14.18
N GLU A 338 1.68 -43.45 13.75
CA GLU A 338 1.80 -44.41 12.67
C GLU A 338 0.73 -45.51 12.81
N TYR A 339 0.00 -45.77 11.72
CA TYR A 339 -0.99 -46.84 11.56
C TYR A 339 -1.57 -47.46 12.85
N GLY A 340 -2.68 -46.87 13.32
CA GLY A 340 -3.70 -47.61 14.06
C GLY A 340 -3.76 -47.37 15.57
N LYS A 341 -4.21 -46.18 15.97
CA LYS A 341 -5.37 -45.93 16.85
C LYS A 341 -5.37 -44.46 17.26
N ILE A 342 -6.39 -43.71 16.83
CA ILE A 342 -6.63 -42.33 17.25
C ILE A 342 -7.47 -42.37 18.53
N PRO A 343 -7.04 -41.76 19.65
CA PRO A 343 -7.89 -41.55 20.80
C PRO A 343 -8.98 -40.53 20.43
N TYR A 344 -10.24 -40.96 20.56
CA TYR A 344 -11.48 -40.18 20.70
C TYR A 344 -11.28 -38.64 20.60
N LYS A 345 -11.54 -37.98 19.46
CA LYS A 345 -12.92 -37.56 19.13
C LYS A 345 -13.17 -37.20 17.65
N HIS A 346 -12.19 -37.20 16.75
CA HIS A 346 -12.43 -36.81 15.36
C HIS A 346 -11.56 -37.62 14.38
N THR A 347 -12.13 -38.69 13.82
CA THR A 347 -11.48 -39.54 12.82
C THR A 347 -11.50 -38.85 11.45
N PHE A 348 -10.33 -38.49 10.92
CA PHE A 348 -10.19 -37.88 9.59
C PHE A 348 -10.08 -38.96 8.50
N ASN A 349 -11.24 -39.45 8.03
CA ASN A 349 -11.37 -40.17 6.77
C ASN A 349 -12.33 -39.40 5.87
N SER A 350 -11.82 -38.53 4.99
CA SER A 350 -12.66 -37.69 4.08
C SER A 350 -13.89 -37.07 4.78
N ALA A 351 -13.75 -36.70 6.05
CA ALA A 351 -14.87 -36.68 6.98
C ALA A 351 -15.63 -35.36 6.94
N TYR A 352 -16.95 -35.47 6.80
CA TYR A 352 -17.89 -34.38 7.00
C TYR A 352 -18.00 -34.10 8.50
N TRP A 353 -17.64 -32.90 8.94
CA TRP A 353 -18.01 -32.45 10.28
C TRP A 353 -19.45 -31.93 10.23
N THR A 354 -20.37 -32.59 10.94
CA THR A 354 -21.72 -32.07 11.19
C THR A 354 -21.79 -31.67 12.65
N GLY A 355 -21.92 -30.37 12.93
CA GLY A 355 -21.99 -29.86 14.30
C GLY A 355 -23.13 -30.52 15.09
N ASN A 356 -22.86 -30.90 16.34
CA ASN A 356 -23.85 -31.43 17.26
C ASN A 356 -24.65 -30.27 17.89
N GLY A 357 -25.98 -30.30 17.72
CA GLY A 357 -26.92 -29.57 18.56
C GLY A 357 -27.36 -28.19 18.03
N ASN A 358 -28.68 -28.11 17.82
CA ASN A 358 -29.51 -26.92 17.65
C ASN A 358 -29.52 -26.25 16.26
N GLU A 359 -30.59 -26.58 15.54
CA GLU A 359 -31.42 -25.77 14.63
C GLU A 359 -30.75 -24.58 13.91
N ALA A 360 -30.76 -24.68 12.57
CA ALA A 360 -30.56 -23.58 11.62
C ALA A 360 -29.15 -22.95 11.51
N LYS A 361 -28.07 -23.67 11.76
CA LYS A 361 -26.77 -23.28 11.17
C LYS A 361 -26.83 -23.52 9.65
N SER A 362 -26.62 -22.45 8.90
CA SER A 362 -26.92 -22.27 7.47
C SER A 362 -26.51 -23.45 6.55
N HIS A 363 -27.17 -23.57 5.39
CA HIS A 363 -26.77 -24.42 4.24
C HIS A 363 -25.44 -23.95 3.61
N GLN A 364 -24.49 -23.49 4.42
CA GLN A 364 -23.20 -23.00 4.00
C GLN A 364 -22.11 -23.72 4.78
N GLY A 365 -21.06 -24.04 4.05
CA GLY A 365 -19.85 -24.54 4.65
C GLY A 365 -18.68 -24.33 3.74
N ILE A 366 -17.54 -24.86 4.15
CA ILE A 366 -16.26 -24.50 3.58
C ILE A 366 -15.52 -25.73 3.08
N LYS A 367 -14.86 -25.60 1.94
CA LYS A 367 -14.03 -26.64 1.37
C LYS A 367 -12.62 -26.11 1.13
N SER A 368 -11.62 -26.97 1.32
CA SER A 368 -10.23 -26.63 1.06
C SER A 368 -10.01 -26.33 -0.43
N SER A 369 -9.42 -25.20 -0.74
CA SER A 369 -9.03 -24.81 -2.10
C SER A 369 -7.60 -25.24 -2.44
N GLY A 370 -6.69 -25.21 -1.45
CA GLY A 370 -5.30 -25.61 -1.60
C GLY A 370 -4.52 -25.46 -0.30
N THR A 371 -3.24 -25.87 -0.33
CA THR A 371 -2.34 -25.83 0.82
C THR A 371 -0.95 -25.36 0.43
N HIS A 372 -0.39 -24.40 1.17
CA HIS A 372 0.98 -23.91 0.97
C HIS A 372 1.61 -23.56 2.31
N GLY A 373 2.88 -23.94 2.52
CA GLY A 373 3.65 -23.54 3.71
C GLY A 373 3.07 -23.99 5.06
N GLY A 374 2.26 -25.05 5.07
CA GLY A 374 1.54 -25.51 6.25
C GLY A 374 0.18 -24.83 6.47
N THR A 375 -0.17 -23.84 5.64
CA THR A 375 -1.47 -23.18 5.68
C THR A 375 -2.45 -23.83 4.71
N ILE A 376 -3.70 -24.00 5.15
CA ILE A 376 -4.84 -24.41 4.32
C ILE A 376 -5.74 -23.21 4.01
N PHE A 377 -6.22 -23.14 2.77
CA PHE A 377 -7.06 -22.05 2.28
C PHE A 377 -8.47 -22.56 2.00
N TRP A 378 -9.49 -21.79 2.37
CA TRP A 378 -10.88 -22.24 2.40
C TRP A 378 -11.78 -21.41 1.51
N ILE A 379 -12.58 -22.08 0.69
CA ILE A 379 -13.63 -21.48 -0.13
C ILE A 379 -14.99 -21.90 0.40
N LYS A 380 -15.95 -20.98 0.35
CA LYS A 380 -17.34 -21.28 0.71
C LYS A 380 -18.03 -22.11 -0.37
N TYR A 381 -18.96 -22.94 0.04
CA TYR A 381 -19.88 -23.62 -0.85
C TYR A 381 -21.24 -23.84 -0.18
N LYS A 382 -22.29 -23.69 -0.98
CA LYS A 382 -23.64 -24.13 -0.61
C LYS A 382 -23.78 -25.58 -1.03
N ARG A 383 -24.39 -26.38 -0.16
CA ARG A 383 -24.69 -27.78 -0.46
C ARG A 383 -25.98 -27.89 -1.23
#